data_AF-A0A537P7A6-F1
#
_entry.id   AF-A0A537P7A6-F1
#
_cell.length_a   1.000
_cell.length_b   1.000
_cell.length_c   1.000
_cell.angle_alpha   90.00
_cell.angle_beta   90.00
_cell.angle_gamma   90.00
#
_symmetry.space_group_name_H-M   'P 1'
#
loop_
_entity.id
_entity.type
_entity.pdbx_description
1 polymer ?
#
loop_
_entity_poly.entity_id
_entity_poly.type
_entity_poly.pdbx_seq_one_letter_code
_entity_poly.pdbx_strand_id
1 'polypeptide(L)'
;MGEITGESTERLSNLVRIFENSNFNSISVDNITAHIWEKWVHNCAINAISAISGLRVGEISSTPAADELQCHVIAEALAVVKANGISLPEKNPTAAIKAFCKVKFNKPSMLQHIEEGRPTEVDALNGAVVRMGQKLGIDTPYNHATTLMVKAREQYMRNVSSKTPIDYDVLELQAKKMAQQGTAS
;
A
#
# COMPACT_ATOMS: atom_id res chain seq x y z
N MET A 1 9.39 15.35 12.51
CA MET A 1 9.54 16.36 11.43
C MET A 1 11.00 16.44 11.06
N GLY A 2 11.34 16.79 9.84
CA GLY A 2 12.73 17.01 9.46
C GLY A 2 12.82 17.63 8.07
N GLU A 3 13.99 18.16 7.76
CA GLU A 3 14.27 18.72 6.43
C GLU A 3 14.66 17.61 5.46
N ILE A 4 14.26 17.74 4.19
CA ILE A 4 14.62 16.76 3.14
C ILE A 4 16.14 16.73 2.92
N THR A 5 16.80 17.87 3.11
CA THR A 5 18.27 18.01 3.03
C THR A 5 18.98 17.40 4.24
N GLY A 6 18.25 17.09 5.32
CA GLY A 6 18.79 16.64 6.60
C GLY A 6 19.42 17.75 7.45
N GLU A 7 19.34 19.00 7.01
CA GLU A 7 19.87 20.13 7.75
C GLU A 7 18.95 20.53 8.91
N SER A 8 19.54 20.94 10.04
CA SER A 8 18.80 21.59 11.12
C SER A 8 18.63 23.06 10.79
N THR A 9 17.40 23.47 10.46
CA THR A 9 17.08 24.84 10.06
C THR A 9 16.26 25.56 11.14
N GLU A 10 16.39 26.89 11.21
CA GLU A 10 15.56 27.72 12.09
C GLU A 10 14.06 27.52 11.80
N ARG A 11 13.71 27.31 10.51
CA ARG A 11 12.35 26.98 10.08
C ARG A 11 11.84 25.70 10.73
N LEU A 12 12.64 24.63 10.73
CA LEU A 12 12.28 23.36 11.36
C LEU A 12 12.10 23.55 12.88
N SER A 13 13.02 24.24 13.55
CA SER A 13 12.90 24.53 14.98
C SER A 13 11.64 25.34 15.32
N ASN A 14 11.32 26.35 14.52
CA ASN A 14 10.12 27.16 14.70
C ASN A 14 8.84 26.34 14.50
N LEU A 15 8.81 25.44 13.51
CA LEU A 15 7.67 24.54 13.30
C LEU A 15 7.50 23.60 14.49
N VAL A 16 8.56 22.92 14.93
CA VAL A 16 8.50 22.02 16.10
C VAL A 16 7.91 22.75 17.30
N ARG A 17 8.41 23.96 17.60
CA ARG A 17 7.90 24.78 18.71
C ARG A 17 6.42 25.13 18.57
N ILE A 18 5.94 25.47 17.37
CA ILE A 18 4.52 25.77 17.13
C ILE A 18 3.64 24.54 17.45
N PHE A 19 4.06 23.35 17.01
CA PHE A 19 3.32 22.13 17.27
C PHE A 19 3.38 21.71 18.75
N GLU A 20 4.53 21.84 19.41
CA GLU A 20 4.67 21.59 20.84
C GLU A 20 3.79 22.54 21.67
N ASN A 21 3.77 23.83 21.34
CA ASN A 21 2.88 24.82 21.96
C ASN A 21 1.39 24.52 21.75
N SER A 22 1.07 23.69 20.75
CA SER A 22 -0.28 23.21 20.46
C SER A 22 -0.56 21.82 21.06
N ASN A 23 0.28 21.37 22.00
CA ASN A 23 0.21 20.07 22.68
C ASN A 23 0.37 18.84 21.75
N PHE A 24 0.99 19.00 20.58
CA PHE A 24 1.41 17.86 19.76
C PHE A 24 2.80 17.39 20.18
N ASN A 25 2.96 16.08 20.38
CA ASN A 25 4.28 15.48 20.58
C ASN A 25 5.05 15.46 19.25
N SER A 26 5.84 16.50 19.01
CA SER A 26 6.57 16.72 17.76
C SER A 26 8.07 16.65 18.00
N ILE A 27 8.74 15.69 17.37
CA ILE A 27 10.19 15.55 17.43
C ILE A 27 10.82 15.97 16.10
N SER A 28 11.99 16.62 16.13
CA SER A 28 12.83 16.80 14.94
C SER A 28 13.72 15.57 14.73
N VAL A 29 13.96 15.20 13.47
CA VAL A 29 14.86 14.12 13.08
C VAL A 29 15.77 14.58 11.94
N ASP A 30 17.03 14.15 11.99
CA ASP A 30 18.05 14.56 11.02
C ASP A 30 17.88 13.86 9.66
N ASN A 31 17.26 12.68 9.63
CA ASN A 31 16.99 11.95 8.40
C ASN A 31 15.51 11.58 8.29
N ILE A 32 14.68 12.56 7.96
CA ILE A 32 13.24 12.34 7.77
C ILE A 32 12.96 11.36 6.62
N THR A 33 13.80 11.36 5.60
CA THR A 33 13.67 10.49 4.43
C THR A 33 13.71 9.02 4.83
N ALA A 34 14.59 8.62 5.75
CA ALA A 34 14.65 7.25 6.27
C ALA A 34 13.32 6.82 6.92
N HIS A 35 12.71 7.70 7.72
CA HIS A 35 11.40 7.43 8.34
C HIS A 35 10.25 7.39 7.32
N ILE A 36 10.31 8.21 6.27
CA ILE A 36 9.34 8.17 5.16
C ILE A 36 9.39 6.80 4.48
N TRP A 37 10.59 6.31 4.16
CA TRP A 37 10.76 5.00 3.51
C TRP A 37 10.36 3.84 4.42
N GLU A 38 10.65 3.91 5.72
CA GLU A 38 10.22 2.90 6.69
C GLU A 38 8.69 2.80 6.73
N LYS A 39 8.01 3.96 6.81
CA LYS A 39 6.55 4.02 6.78
C LYS A 39 5.97 3.59 5.43
N TRP A 40 6.68 3.89 4.34
CA TRP A 40 6.29 3.46 3.00
C TRP A 40 6.29 1.94 2.86
N VAL A 41 7.37 1.26 3.27
CA VAL A 41 7.44 -0.22 3.28
C VAL A 41 6.32 -0.82 4.13
N HIS A 42 6.09 -0.25 5.31
CA HIS A 42 5.01 -0.67 6.20
C HIS A 42 3.63 -0.56 5.52
N ASN A 43 3.35 0.53 4.81
CA ASN A 43 2.08 0.70 4.10
C ASN A 43 1.97 -0.28 2.92
N CYS A 44 3.04 -0.53 2.15
CA CYS A 44 3.04 -1.53 1.07
C CYS A 44 2.68 -2.93 1.60
N ALA A 45 3.17 -3.29 2.79
CA ALA A 45 3.01 -4.60 3.41
C ALA A 45 1.66 -4.84 4.09
N ILE A 46 0.88 -3.78 4.35
CA ILE A 46 -0.35 -3.87 5.14
C ILE A 46 -1.54 -3.35 4.32
N ASN A 47 -1.47 -2.12 3.82
CA ASN A 47 -2.62 -1.43 3.27
C ASN A 47 -3.22 -2.17 2.09
N ALA A 48 -2.39 -2.62 1.14
CA ALA A 48 -2.86 -3.30 -0.06
C ALA A 48 -3.39 -4.72 0.22
N ILE A 49 -2.77 -5.45 1.15
CA ILE A 49 -3.25 -6.78 1.57
C ILE A 49 -4.61 -6.64 2.25
N SER A 50 -4.76 -5.69 3.19
CA SER A 50 -6.04 -5.37 3.80
C SER A 50 -7.08 -4.95 2.77
N ALA A 51 -6.70 -4.10 1.81
CA ALA A 51 -7.59 -3.62 0.76
C ALA A 51 -8.15 -4.77 -0.09
N ILE A 52 -7.31 -5.74 -0.49
CA ILE A 52 -7.72 -6.88 -1.32
C ILE A 52 -8.49 -7.93 -0.53
N SER A 53 -8.16 -8.14 0.74
CA SER A 53 -8.73 -9.24 1.54
C SER A 53 -9.94 -8.83 2.40
N GLY A 54 -10.05 -7.55 2.75
CA GLY A 54 -10.98 -7.06 3.78
C GLY A 54 -10.48 -7.26 5.21
N LEU A 55 -9.30 -7.85 5.42
CA LEU A 55 -8.72 -8.07 6.74
C LEU A 55 -8.23 -6.76 7.36
N ARG A 56 -8.42 -6.60 8.66
CA ARG A 56 -7.76 -5.60 9.49
C ARG A 56 -6.30 -5.99 9.75
N VAL A 57 -5.52 -5.03 10.23
CA VAL A 57 -4.07 -5.15 10.42
C VAL A 57 -3.67 -6.47 11.12
N GLY A 58 -4.29 -6.79 12.26
CA GLY A 58 -3.91 -7.96 13.05
C GLY A 58 -4.41 -9.28 12.49
N GLU A 59 -5.49 -9.23 11.73
CA GLU A 59 -6.04 -10.41 11.06
C GLU A 59 -5.13 -10.91 9.94
N ILE A 60 -4.26 -10.04 9.37
CA ILE A 60 -3.20 -10.46 8.44
C ILE A 60 -2.28 -11.47 9.13
N SER A 61 -1.81 -11.16 10.34
CA SER A 61 -0.84 -12.01 11.06
C SER A 61 -1.42 -13.36 11.52
N SER A 62 -2.74 -13.45 11.68
CA SER A 62 -3.44 -14.68 12.06
C SER A 62 -3.99 -15.45 10.86
N THR A 63 -3.85 -14.93 9.64
CA THR A 63 -4.32 -15.56 8.41
C THR A 63 -3.12 -16.07 7.60
N PRO A 64 -2.81 -17.38 7.60
CA PRO A 64 -1.57 -17.91 7.03
C PRO A 64 -1.28 -17.47 5.59
N ALA A 65 -2.28 -17.49 4.71
CA ALA A 65 -2.12 -17.06 3.32
C ALA A 65 -1.82 -15.56 3.18
N ALA A 66 -2.37 -14.72 4.06
CA ALA A 66 -2.10 -13.29 4.06
C ALA A 66 -0.71 -12.98 4.63
N ASP A 67 -0.31 -13.70 5.68
CA ASP A 67 1.03 -13.60 6.29
C ASP A 67 2.14 -14.02 5.31
N GLU A 68 1.91 -15.07 4.53
CA GLU A 68 2.82 -15.51 3.47
C GLU A 68 2.97 -14.44 2.36
N LEU A 69 1.86 -13.93 1.83
CA LEU A 69 1.89 -12.84 0.85
C LEU A 69 2.59 -11.59 1.41
N GLN A 70 2.34 -11.25 2.68
CA GLN A 70 3.00 -10.14 3.35
C GLN A 70 4.52 -10.31 3.36
N CYS A 71 5.03 -11.52 3.63
CA CYS A 71 6.46 -11.78 3.62
C CYS A 71 7.08 -11.51 2.25
N HIS A 72 6.43 -11.96 1.16
CA HIS A 72 6.90 -11.72 -0.20
C HIS A 72 6.86 -10.24 -0.59
N VAL A 73 5.76 -9.54 -0.28
CA VAL A 73 5.60 -8.11 -0.55
C VAL A 73 6.66 -7.28 0.18
N ILE A 74 6.95 -7.59 1.45
CA ILE A 74 8.01 -6.94 2.22
C ILE A 74 9.38 -7.21 1.59
N ALA A 75 9.68 -8.46 1.24
CA ALA A 75 10.98 -8.84 0.71
C ALA A 75 11.33 -8.07 -0.57
N GLU A 76 10.39 -7.96 -1.51
CA GLU A 76 10.56 -7.19 -2.75
C GLU A 76 10.74 -5.69 -2.48
N ALA A 77 9.91 -5.11 -1.60
CA ALA A 77 10.02 -3.69 -1.26
C ALA A 77 11.37 -3.37 -0.62
N LEU A 78 11.87 -4.23 0.28
CA LEU A 78 13.18 -4.08 0.90
C LEU A 78 14.33 -4.27 -0.09
N ALA A 79 14.19 -5.18 -1.06
CA ALA A 79 15.19 -5.34 -2.12
C ALA A 79 15.33 -4.05 -2.96
N VAL A 80 14.21 -3.43 -3.32
CA VAL A 80 14.18 -2.14 -4.02
C VAL A 80 14.78 -1.03 -3.15
N VAL A 81 14.38 -0.92 -1.87
CA VAL A 81 14.93 0.08 -0.94
C VAL A 81 16.45 -0.03 -0.84
N LYS A 82 16.95 -1.26 -0.65
CA LYS A 82 18.40 -1.54 -0.56
C LYS A 82 19.13 -1.15 -1.85
N ALA A 83 18.60 -1.50 -3.01
CA ALA A 83 19.22 -1.20 -4.30
C ALA A 83 19.24 0.31 -4.64
N ASN A 84 18.35 1.11 -4.03
CA ASN A 84 18.37 2.56 -4.12
C ASN A 84 19.32 3.22 -3.10
N GLY A 85 20.10 2.44 -2.33
CA GLY A 85 21.03 2.97 -1.33
C GLY A 85 20.33 3.58 -0.10
N ILE A 86 19.05 3.29 0.11
CA ILE A 86 18.29 3.82 1.24
C ILE A 86 18.52 2.92 2.46
N SER A 87 18.91 3.55 3.57
CA SER A 87 19.04 2.87 4.87
C SER A 87 17.82 3.18 5.73
N LEU A 88 17.14 2.14 6.20
CA LEU A 88 16.01 2.29 7.12
C LEU A 88 16.51 2.36 8.57
N PRO A 89 15.85 3.13 9.46
CA PRO A 89 16.21 3.19 10.88
C PRO A 89 16.10 1.84 11.59
N GLU A 90 15.02 1.09 11.29
CA GLU A 90 14.81 -0.26 11.80
C GLU A 90 15.76 -1.28 11.15
N LYS A 91 16.46 -2.06 11.98
CA LYS A 91 17.43 -3.09 11.53
C LYS A 91 16.75 -4.34 11.01
N ASN A 92 15.56 -4.67 11.51
CA ASN A 92 14.75 -5.78 11.01
C ASN A 92 13.32 -5.31 10.66
N PRO A 93 13.14 -4.61 9.52
CA PRO A 93 11.84 -4.05 9.14
C PRO A 93 10.74 -5.11 9.04
N THR A 94 11.07 -6.30 8.53
CA THR A 94 10.11 -7.42 8.43
C THR A 94 9.58 -7.81 9.80
N ALA A 95 10.46 -8.06 10.78
CA ALA A 95 10.03 -8.44 12.12
C ALA A 95 9.22 -7.33 12.80
N ALA A 96 9.62 -6.07 12.64
CA ALA A 96 8.90 -4.93 13.18
C ALA A 96 7.48 -4.79 12.61
N ILE A 97 7.32 -4.94 11.28
CA ILE A 97 6.00 -4.91 10.61
C ILE A 97 5.12 -6.07 11.11
N LYS A 98 5.67 -7.29 11.20
CA LYS A 98 4.91 -8.45 11.70
C LYS A 98 4.52 -8.29 13.17
N ALA A 99 5.41 -7.77 14.01
CA ALA A 99 5.11 -7.49 15.42
C ALA A 99 4.02 -6.42 15.56
N PHE A 100 4.07 -5.36 14.75
CA PHE A 100 3.02 -4.35 14.70
C PHE A 100 1.66 -4.96 14.33
N CYS A 101 1.63 -5.83 13.32
CA CYS A 101 0.39 -6.48 12.91
C CYS A 101 -0.23 -7.25 14.07
N LYS A 102 0.55 -8.03 14.82
CA LYS A 102 0.06 -8.85 15.94
C LYS A 102 -0.68 -8.09 17.05
N VAL A 103 -0.43 -6.79 17.21
CA VAL A 103 -0.97 -5.99 18.33
C VAL A 103 -1.90 -4.86 17.90
N LYS A 104 -2.25 -4.75 16.61
CA LYS A 104 -3.10 -3.68 16.07
C LYS A 104 -4.23 -4.25 15.23
N PHE A 105 -5.46 -3.81 15.47
CA PHE A 105 -6.68 -4.26 14.76
C PHE A 105 -7.46 -3.12 14.11
N ASN A 106 -6.79 -1.98 13.87
CA ASN A 106 -7.40 -0.87 13.14
C ASN A 106 -7.60 -1.25 11.67
N LYS A 107 -8.57 -0.59 11.03
CA LYS A 107 -8.80 -0.69 9.59
C LYS A 107 -7.85 0.27 8.87
N PRO A 108 -6.97 -0.19 7.96
CA PRO A 108 -6.11 0.71 7.20
C PRO A 108 -6.89 1.66 6.28
N SER A 109 -6.30 2.82 5.96
CA SER A 109 -6.91 3.85 5.10
C SER A 109 -7.32 3.31 3.73
N MET A 110 -6.47 2.51 3.10
CA MET A 110 -6.75 1.94 1.79
C MET A 110 -7.99 1.03 1.80
N LEU A 111 -8.18 0.24 2.84
CA LEU A 111 -9.37 -0.60 2.99
C LEU A 111 -10.64 0.26 3.17
N GLN A 112 -10.55 1.35 3.94
CA GLN A 112 -11.66 2.31 4.07
C GLN A 112 -12.02 2.93 2.72
N HIS A 113 -11.01 3.40 1.96
CA HIS A 113 -11.23 3.95 0.61
C HIS A 113 -11.87 2.95 -0.34
N ILE A 114 -11.44 1.70 -0.32
CA ILE A 114 -12.03 0.62 -1.13
C ILE A 114 -13.50 0.41 -0.77
N GLU A 115 -13.84 0.32 0.52
CA GLU A 115 -15.22 0.15 0.98
C GLU A 115 -16.11 1.35 0.61
N GLU A 116 -15.55 2.55 0.58
CA GLU A 116 -16.21 3.79 0.16
C GLU A 116 -16.27 3.98 -1.38
N GLY A 117 -15.69 3.06 -2.17
CA GLY A 117 -15.61 3.19 -3.62
C GLY A 117 -14.72 4.34 -4.11
N ARG A 118 -13.72 4.74 -3.30
CA ARG A 118 -12.79 5.84 -3.60
C ARG A 118 -11.47 5.34 -4.19
N PRO A 119 -10.78 6.16 -4.99
CA PRO A 119 -9.41 5.86 -5.42
C PRO A 119 -8.46 5.69 -4.23
N THR A 120 -7.50 4.78 -4.36
CA THR A 120 -6.49 4.50 -3.35
C THR A 120 -5.11 5.04 -3.73
N GLU A 121 -4.20 5.01 -2.76
CA GLU A 121 -2.79 5.32 -2.90
C GLU A 121 -1.91 4.18 -3.47
N VAL A 122 -2.49 3.08 -3.99
CA VAL A 122 -1.73 1.87 -4.38
C VAL A 122 -0.63 2.13 -5.42
N ASP A 123 -0.88 3.05 -6.37
CA ASP A 123 0.11 3.40 -7.39
C ASP A 123 1.35 4.10 -6.82
N ALA A 124 1.20 4.81 -5.70
CA ALA A 124 2.30 5.46 -4.98
C ALA A 124 3.00 4.53 -3.98
N LEU A 125 2.36 3.40 -3.64
CA LEU A 125 2.89 2.38 -2.74
C LEU A 125 3.44 1.19 -3.55
N ASN A 126 2.71 0.08 -3.62
CA ASN A 126 3.15 -1.14 -4.31
C ASN A 126 3.43 -0.87 -5.80
N GLY A 127 2.68 0.01 -6.46
CA GLY A 127 2.96 0.42 -7.84
C GLY A 127 4.31 1.14 -7.99
N ALA A 128 4.76 1.88 -6.97
CA ALA A 128 6.07 2.51 -6.97
C ALA A 128 7.19 1.47 -6.76
N VAL A 129 6.98 0.44 -5.92
CA VAL A 129 7.90 -0.72 -5.82
C VAL A 129 8.13 -1.32 -7.20
N VAL A 130 7.06 -1.56 -7.97
CA VAL A 130 7.14 -2.15 -9.32
C VAL A 130 7.93 -1.27 -10.28
N ARG A 131 7.61 0.03 -10.36
CA ARG A 131 8.31 0.95 -11.27
C ARG A 131 9.79 1.09 -10.92
N MET A 132 10.13 1.07 -9.64
CA MET A 132 11.52 1.14 -9.19
C MET A 132 12.26 -0.18 -9.43
N GLY A 133 11.63 -1.32 -9.16
CA GLY A 133 12.18 -2.64 -9.45
C GLY A 133 12.54 -2.80 -10.92
N GLN A 134 11.62 -2.42 -11.82
CA GLN A 134 11.86 -2.42 -13.27
C GLN A 134 13.10 -1.60 -13.68
N LYS A 135 13.27 -0.39 -13.12
CA LYS A 135 14.44 0.47 -13.39
C LYS A 135 15.76 -0.13 -12.89
N LEU A 136 15.69 -0.98 -11.88
CA LEU A 136 16.85 -1.59 -11.21
C LEU A 136 17.11 -3.04 -11.64
N GLY A 137 16.27 -3.60 -12.52
CA GLY A 137 16.34 -5.02 -12.89
C GLY A 137 15.99 -5.97 -11.74
N ILE A 138 15.14 -5.54 -10.81
CA ILE A 138 14.67 -6.34 -9.67
C ILE A 138 13.23 -6.76 -9.94
N ASP A 139 13.00 -8.07 -9.93
CA ASP A 139 11.67 -8.64 -10.06
C ASP A 139 10.82 -8.33 -8.82
N THR A 140 9.61 -7.82 -9.06
CA THR A 140 8.63 -7.51 -7.99
C THR A 140 7.24 -8.09 -8.31
N PRO A 141 7.12 -9.39 -8.62
CA PRO A 141 5.86 -10.01 -9.04
C PRO A 141 4.74 -9.90 -7.99
N TYR A 142 5.05 -10.01 -6.70
CA TYR A 142 4.02 -9.96 -5.65
C TYR A 142 3.47 -8.55 -5.46
N ASN A 143 4.32 -7.52 -5.47
CA ASN A 143 3.87 -6.13 -5.48
C ASN A 143 3.11 -5.79 -6.77
N HIS A 144 3.50 -6.35 -7.92
CA HIS A 144 2.80 -6.16 -9.18
C HIS A 144 1.40 -6.76 -9.15
N ALA A 145 1.28 -8.04 -8.80
CA ALA A 145 -0.01 -8.72 -8.67
C ALA A 145 -0.92 -8.02 -7.64
N THR A 146 -0.37 -7.64 -6.48
CA THR A 146 -1.08 -6.87 -5.45
C THR A 146 -1.62 -5.56 -6.01
N THR A 147 -0.80 -4.80 -6.75
CA THR A 147 -1.22 -3.54 -7.37
C THR A 147 -2.40 -3.75 -8.33
N LEU A 148 -2.33 -4.78 -9.19
CA LEU A 148 -3.39 -5.10 -10.14
C LEU A 148 -4.69 -5.50 -9.43
N MET A 149 -4.59 -6.30 -8.36
CA MET A 149 -5.76 -6.75 -7.59
C MET A 149 -6.45 -5.61 -6.83
N VAL A 150 -5.69 -4.65 -6.28
CA VAL A 150 -6.31 -3.45 -5.69
C VAL A 150 -7.04 -2.67 -6.77
N LYS A 151 -6.44 -2.44 -7.94
CA LYS A 151 -7.09 -1.71 -9.04
C LYS A 151 -8.36 -2.39 -9.55
N ALA A 152 -8.33 -3.72 -9.67
CA ALA A 152 -9.52 -4.50 -10.01
C ALA A 152 -10.62 -4.32 -8.95
N ARG A 153 -10.24 -4.34 -7.67
CA ARG A 153 -11.17 -4.13 -6.56
C ARG A 153 -11.72 -2.70 -6.50
N GLU A 154 -10.90 -1.68 -6.77
CA GLU A 154 -11.35 -0.29 -6.90
C GLU A 154 -12.42 -0.15 -8.00
N GLN A 155 -12.18 -0.76 -9.16
CA GLN A 155 -13.13 -0.73 -10.27
C GLN A 155 -14.45 -1.40 -9.88
N TYR A 156 -14.38 -2.58 -9.28
CA TYR A 156 -15.56 -3.30 -8.80
C TYR A 156 -16.34 -2.45 -7.78
N MET A 157 -15.66 -1.91 -6.77
CA MET A 157 -16.28 -1.13 -5.72
C MET A 157 -16.93 0.14 -6.27
N ARG A 158 -16.29 0.85 -7.21
CA ARG A 158 -16.91 2.01 -7.88
C ARG A 158 -18.20 1.64 -8.62
N ASN A 159 -18.23 0.48 -9.27
CA ASN A 159 -19.42 0.02 -9.98
C ASN A 159 -20.56 -0.34 -9.02
N VAL A 160 -20.29 -1.07 -7.93
CA VAL A 160 -21.35 -1.46 -6.98
C VAL A 160 -21.79 -0.33 -6.04
N SER A 161 -20.92 0.64 -5.79
CA SER A 161 -21.29 1.88 -5.07
C SER A 161 -22.07 2.85 -5.97
N SER A 162 -22.05 2.66 -7.30
CA SER A 162 -22.96 3.36 -8.19
C SER A 162 -24.39 2.85 -7.97
N LYS A 163 -25.40 3.72 -8.07
CA LYS A 163 -26.81 3.39 -7.74
C LYS A 163 -27.45 2.33 -8.66
N THR A 164 -26.70 1.76 -9.59
CA THR A 164 -27.18 0.76 -10.55
C THR A 164 -26.45 -0.56 -10.30
N PRO A 165 -27.15 -1.58 -9.75
CA PRO A 165 -26.58 -2.92 -9.59
C PRO A 165 -26.11 -3.50 -10.93
N ILE A 166 -25.06 -4.32 -10.89
CA ILE A 166 -24.57 -5.05 -12.06
C ILE A 166 -25.60 -6.14 -12.42
N ASP A 167 -26.14 -6.07 -13.63
CA ASP A 167 -27.03 -7.10 -14.18
C ASP A 167 -26.20 -8.16 -14.92
N TYR A 168 -25.91 -9.26 -14.21
CA TYR A 168 -25.09 -10.34 -14.75
C TYR A 168 -25.80 -11.11 -15.87
N ASP A 169 -27.13 -11.22 -15.85
CA ASP A 169 -27.89 -11.92 -16.88
C ASP A 169 -27.76 -11.21 -18.24
N VAL A 170 -27.85 -9.86 -18.23
CA VAL A 170 -27.62 -9.03 -19.42
C VAL A 170 -26.19 -9.19 -19.94
N LEU A 171 -25.19 -9.17 -19.06
CA LEU A 171 -23.79 -9.33 -19.44
C LEU A 171 -23.52 -10.71 -20.04
N GLU A 172 -24.06 -11.78 -19.46
CA GLU A 172 -23.96 -13.14 -20.01
C GLU A 172 -24.62 -13.25 -21.39
N LEU A 173 -25.78 -12.64 -21.58
CA LEU A 173 -26.47 -12.64 -22.87
C LEU A 173 -25.67 -11.90 -23.95
N GLN A 174 -25.06 -10.76 -23.60
CA GLN A 174 -24.16 -10.01 -24.50
C GLN A 174 -22.94 -10.85 -24.89
N ALA A 175 -22.29 -11.51 -23.93
CA ALA A 175 -21.14 -12.37 -24.18
C ALA A 175 -21.49 -13.54 -25.13
N LYS A 176 -22.65 -14.18 -24.94
CA LYS A 176 -23.14 -15.26 -25.82
C LYS A 176 -23.33 -14.77 -27.26
N LYS A 177 -23.89 -13.56 -27.46
CA LYS A 177 -24.06 -12.95 -28.79
C LYS A 177 -22.72 -12.64 -29.47
N MET A 178 -21.75 -12.10 -28.73
CA MET A 178 -20.40 -11.81 -29.26
C MET A 178 -19.66 -13.09 -29.68
N ALA A 179 -19.75 -14.16 -28.88
CA ALA A 179 -19.13 -15.45 -29.21
C ALA A 179 -19.71 -16.06 -30.50
N GLN A 180 -21.02 -15.95 -30.71
CA GLN A 180 -21.68 -16.44 -31.93
C GLN A 180 -21.30 -15.62 -33.18
N GLN A 181 -20.98 -14.34 -33.02
CA GLN A 181 -20.54 -13.47 -34.12
C GLN A 181 -19.06 -13.67 -34.48
N GLY A 182 -18.20 -14.01 -33.50
CA GLY A 182 -16.78 -14.27 -33.73
C GLY A 182 -16.46 -15.63 -34.35
N THR A 183 -17.40 -16.58 -34.34
CA THR A 183 -17.25 -17.90 -35.01
C THR A 183 -17.69 -17.91 -36.47
N ALA A 184 -18.22 -16.79 -36.98
CA ALA A 184 -18.74 -16.67 -38.35
C ALA A 184 -17.74 -16.01 -39.33
N SER A 185 -16.47 -15.85 -38.93
CA SER A 185 -15.36 -15.26 -39.68
C SER A 185 -14.16 -16.19 -39.68
#